data_AF-A0A0Q0WH18-F1
#
_entry.id   AF-A0A0Q0WH18-F1
#
_cell.length_a   1.000
_cell.length_b   1.000
_cell.length_c   1.000
_cell.angle_alpha   90.00
_cell.angle_beta   90.00
_cell.angle_gamma   90.00
#
_symmetry.space_group_name_H-M   'P 1'
#
loop_
_entity.id
_entity.type
_entity.pdbx_description
1 polymer ?
#
loop_
_entity_poly.entity_id
_entity_poly.type
_entity_poly.pdbx_seq_one_letter_code
_entity_poly.pdbx_strand_id
1 'polypeptide(L)'
;MTIVIIINYIKPIWQVFFRCIDLFICIYYNINMYNDYLEILNELKNNNKNYAIATVISSTGSSIAKPGFRLIVSENRIIAGTLGSRKMDSYVLDACNESINKNMTKNISIGLDKNNKIYDYNMDTTCGGVINIFIEPFYNSQRIIILTESDDDEIYLNIKKIADIIKINLLKINTENEKLEEKLNDIDLKNSYFILLTKNEKEIEYLSYILKREHKY
;
A
#
# COMPACT_ATOMS: atom_id res chain seq x y z
N MET A 1 29.81 27.27 -63.41
CA MET A 1 29.44 25.86 -63.60
C MET A 1 29.17 25.28 -62.22
N THR A 2 27.90 24.99 -61.93
CA THR A 2 27.42 24.51 -60.64
C THR A 2 27.79 23.04 -60.46
N ILE A 3 28.50 22.70 -59.39
CA ILE A 3 28.32 21.42 -58.69
C ILE A 3 28.25 21.74 -57.20
N VAL A 4 27.02 21.78 -56.71
CA VAL A 4 26.66 21.76 -55.29
C VAL A 4 26.79 20.30 -54.85
N ILE A 5 27.73 19.99 -53.97
CA ILE A 5 27.78 18.70 -53.27
C ILE A 5 27.09 18.90 -51.92
N ILE A 6 25.83 18.49 -51.86
CA ILE A 6 25.11 18.24 -50.61
C ILE A 6 25.62 16.88 -50.10
N ILE A 7 26.43 16.87 -49.04
CA ILE A 7 26.61 15.66 -48.23
C ILE A 7 25.81 15.85 -46.94
N ASN A 8 24.71 15.11 -46.91
CA ASN A 8 23.75 15.00 -45.84
C ASN A 8 24.38 14.59 -44.50
N TYR A 9 23.80 15.15 -43.43
CA TYR A 9 23.90 14.70 -42.05
C TYR A 9 23.72 13.18 -41.92
N ILE A 10 24.82 12.44 -41.76
CA ILE A 10 24.80 11.09 -41.22
C ILE A 10 25.25 11.22 -39.76
N LYS A 11 24.29 11.31 -38.84
CA LYS A 11 24.60 11.05 -37.42
C LYS A 11 25.21 9.66 -37.34
N PRO A 12 26.35 9.45 -36.65
CA PRO A 12 27.01 8.16 -36.63
C PRO A 12 26.03 7.11 -36.08
N ILE A 13 25.79 6.05 -36.85
CA ILE A 13 24.93 4.91 -36.51
C ILE A 13 25.21 4.38 -35.10
N TRP A 14 26.47 4.49 -34.64
CA TRP A 14 26.91 4.19 -33.28
C TRP A 14 26.17 5.00 -32.19
N GLN A 15 25.87 6.29 -32.38
CA GLN A 15 25.12 7.09 -31.39
C GLN A 15 23.66 6.64 -31.26
N VAL A 16 23.05 6.15 -32.34
CA VAL A 16 21.71 5.56 -32.30
C VAL A 16 21.77 4.20 -31.60
N PHE A 17 22.80 3.41 -31.87
CA PHE A 17 23.02 2.09 -31.27
C PHE A 17 23.23 2.16 -29.74
N PHE A 18 24.04 3.11 -29.26
CA PHE A 18 24.21 3.36 -27.82
C PHE A 18 22.91 3.79 -27.15
N ARG A 19 22.15 4.71 -27.77
CA ARG A 19 20.83 5.12 -27.23
C ARG A 19 19.82 3.98 -27.19
N CYS A 20 19.86 3.05 -28.14
CA CYS A 20 18.99 1.89 -28.14
C CYS A 20 19.36 0.91 -27.02
N ILE A 21 20.65 0.68 -26.77
CA ILE A 21 21.12 -0.16 -25.65
C ILE A 21 20.76 0.47 -24.30
N ASP A 22 20.99 1.77 -24.12
CA ASP A 22 20.63 2.47 -22.88
C ASP A 22 19.11 2.44 -22.64
N LEU A 23 18.31 2.59 -23.71
CA LEU A 23 16.86 2.48 -23.63
C LEU A 23 16.43 1.05 -23.27
N PHE A 24 17.06 0.03 -23.86
CA PHE A 24 16.76 -1.37 -23.58
C PHE A 24 17.13 -1.76 -22.15
N ILE A 25 18.28 -1.28 -21.67
CA ILE A 25 18.72 -1.42 -20.28
C ILE A 25 17.71 -0.71 -19.36
N CYS A 26 17.35 0.55 -19.62
CA CYS A 26 16.35 1.27 -18.84
C CYS A 26 14.99 0.57 -18.82
N ILE A 27 14.53 0.05 -19.96
CA ILE A 27 13.26 -0.71 -20.05
C ILE A 27 13.37 -2.00 -19.24
N TYR A 28 14.44 -2.77 -19.41
CA TYR A 28 14.68 -4.03 -18.70
C TYR A 28 14.75 -3.83 -17.19
N TYR A 29 15.50 -2.82 -16.72
CA TYR A 29 15.57 -2.47 -15.30
C TYR A 29 14.23 -1.97 -14.76
N ASN A 30 13.47 -1.16 -15.51
CA ASN A 30 12.14 -0.73 -15.07
C ASN A 30 11.14 -1.89 -14.98
N ILE A 31 11.17 -2.83 -15.95
CA ILE A 31 10.29 -4.00 -15.95
C ILE A 31 10.62 -4.91 -14.76
N ASN A 32 11.89 -5.23 -14.55
CA ASN A 32 12.30 -6.09 -13.42
C ASN A 32 12.01 -5.43 -12.08
N MET A 33 12.34 -4.14 -11.92
CA MET A 33 12.03 -3.41 -10.69
C MET A 33 10.52 -3.37 -10.41
N TYR A 34 9.68 -3.24 -11.44
CA TYR A 34 8.23 -3.28 -11.26
C TYR A 34 7.73 -4.67 -10.85
N ASN A 35 8.31 -5.74 -11.41
CA ASN A 35 8.00 -7.11 -11.02
C ASN A 35 8.39 -7.37 -9.56
N ASP A 36 9.55 -6.88 -9.11
CA ASP A 36 10.00 -7.02 -7.71
C ASP A 36 8.99 -6.38 -6.74
N TYR A 37 8.46 -5.19 -7.07
CA TYR A 37 7.43 -4.56 -6.25
C TYR A 37 6.13 -5.36 -6.22
N LEU A 38 5.69 -5.92 -7.34
CA LEU A 38 4.46 -6.73 -7.39
C LEU A 38 4.59 -8.01 -6.56
N GLU A 39 5.74 -8.67 -6.60
CA GLU A 39 6.01 -9.86 -5.77
C GLU A 39 5.93 -9.52 -4.29
N ILE A 40 6.58 -8.44 -3.85
CA ILE A 40 6.54 -7.96 -2.46
C ILE A 40 5.10 -7.62 -2.03
N LEU A 41 4.35 -6.92 -2.88
CA LEU A 41 2.95 -6.58 -2.58
C LEU A 41 2.06 -7.82 -2.48
N ASN A 42 2.29 -8.82 -3.34
CA ASN A 42 1.59 -10.10 -3.27
C ASN A 42 1.95 -10.86 -2.00
N GLU A 43 3.22 -10.86 -1.58
CA GLU A 43 3.65 -11.48 -0.33
C GLU A 43 3.00 -10.82 0.89
N LEU A 44 3.04 -9.48 0.97
CA LEU A 44 2.40 -8.72 2.04
C LEU A 44 0.90 -9.00 2.11
N LYS A 45 0.25 -9.07 0.94
CA LYS A 45 -1.16 -9.45 0.83
C LYS A 45 -1.39 -10.89 1.32
N ASN A 46 -0.67 -11.86 0.80
CA ASN A 46 -0.88 -13.28 1.16
C ASN A 46 -0.60 -13.54 2.65
N ASN A 47 0.29 -12.77 3.27
CA ASN A 47 0.62 -12.85 4.69
C ASN A 47 -0.27 -11.97 5.58
N ASN A 48 -1.35 -11.39 5.04
CA ASN A 48 -2.27 -10.49 5.74
C ASN A 48 -1.57 -9.33 6.48
N LYS A 49 -0.50 -8.78 5.89
CA LYS A 49 0.24 -7.66 6.48
C LYS A 49 -0.41 -6.35 6.07
N ASN A 50 -0.55 -5.43 7.02
CA ASN A 50 -0.87 -4.05 6.72
C ASN A 50 0.39 -3.36 6.19
N TYR A 51 0.23 -2.53 5.17
CA TYR A 51 1.35 -1.82 4.57
C TYR A 51 0.88 -0.48 4.02
N ALA A 52 1.82 0.38 3.63
CA ALA A 52 1.53 1.58 2.87
C ALA A 52 2.51 1.72 1.71
N ILE A 53 2.02 2.33 0.65
CA ILE A 53 2.83 2.74 -0.50
C ILE A 53 2.91 4.25 -0.48
N ALA A 54 4.12 4.79 -0.33
CA ALA A 54 4.38 6.20 -0.54
C ALA A 54 4.94 6.39 -1.95
N THR A 55 4.31 7.22 -2.77
CA THR A 55 4.73 7.47 -4.15
C THR A 55 4.95 8.96 -4.36
N VAL A 56 6.10 9.32 -4.94
CA VAL A 56 6.34 10.69 -5.41
C VAL A 56 5.44 10.94 -6.60
N ILE A 57 4.48 11.85 -6.44
CA ILE A 57 3.51 12.21 -7.47
C ILE A 57 3.96 13.43 -8.27
N SER A 58 4.77 14.31 -7.68
CA SER A 58 5.39 15.43 -8.38
C SER A 58 6.65 15.90 -7.67
N SER A 59 7.56 16.50 -8.45
CA SER A 59 8.75 17.15 -7.93
C SER A 59 9.06 18.40 -8.75
N THR A 60 9.43 19.50 -8.10
CA THR A 60 9.92 20.72 -8.77
C THR A 60 11.37 20.98 -8.39
N GLY A 61 12.07 21.76 -9.22
CA GLY A 61 13.49 22.06 -9.02
C GLY A 61 14.42 20.86 -9.24
N SER A 62 15.66 20.98 -8.76
CA SER A 62 16.69 19.93 -8.87
C SER A 62 16.52 18.87 -7.77
N SER A 63 15.33 18.27 -7.71
CA SER A 63 14.99 17.24 -6.73
C SER A 63 15.70 15.91 -7.00
N ILE A 64 16.17 15.28 -5.91
CA ILE A 64 16.76 13.92 -5.88
C ILE A 64 15.72 12.82 -6.13
N ALA A 65 14.48 13.04 -5.70
CA ALA A 65 13.37 12.12 -5.93
C ALA A 65 12.54 12.60 -7.11
N LYS A 66 12.28 11.70 -8.06
CA LYS A 66 11.48 11.96 -9.25
C LYS A 66 10.12 11.26 -9.16
N PRO A 67 9.11 11.74 -9.92
CA PRO A 67 7.82 11.05 -9.98
C PRO A 67 7.98 9.56 -10.28
N GLY A 68 7.24 8.73 -9.54
CA GLY A 68 7.33 7.26 -9.62
C GLY A 68 8.31 6.61 -8.63
N PHE A 69 9.19 7.39 -7.98
CA PHE A 69 9.93 6.91 -6.81
C PHE A 69 8.94 6.53 -5.71
N ARG A 70 9.20 5.42 -5.04
CA ARG A 70 8.27 4.87 -4.06
C ARG A 70 8.96 4.24 -2.87
N LEU A 71 8.24 4.16 -1.76
CA LEU A 71 8.55 3.32 -0.61
C LEU A 71 7.39 2.37 -0.36
N ILE A 72 7.69 1.10 -0.08
CA ILE A 72 6.75 0.18 0.53
C ILE A 72 7.11 0.04 1.99
N VAL A 73 6.17 0.33 2.87
CA VAL A 73 6.36 0.31 4.32
C VAL A 73 5.41 -0.70 4.94
N SER A 74 5.93 -1.57 5.80
CA SER A 74 5.15 -2.50 6.62
C SER A 74 5.90 -2.77 7.92
N GLU A 75 5.18 -3.07 9.00
CA GLU A 75 5.76 -3.40 10.31
C GLU A 75 6.84 -2.41 10.79
N ASN A 76 6.55 -1.12 10.67
CA ASN A 76 7.45 -0.01 11.04
C ASN A 76 8.79 0.01 10.31
N ARG A 77 8.87 -0.62 9.13
CA ARG A 77 10.09 -0.72 8.33
C ARG A 77 9.81 -0.44 6.86
N ILE A 78 10.82 0.10 6.16
CA ILE A 78 10.82 0.16 4.70
C ILE A 78 11.20 -1.22 4.19
N ILE A 79 10.30 -1.85 3.45
CA ILE A 79 10.48 -3.18 2.86
C ILE A 79 11.10 -3.07 1.47
N ALA A 80 10.76 -2.02 0.72
CA ALA A 80 11.29 -1.78 -0.62
C ALA A 80 11.31 -0.30 -0.99
N GLY A 81 12.24 0.04 -1.88
CA GLY A 81 12.38 1.37 -2.49
C GLY A 81 13.19 2.37 -1.68
N THR A 82 13.40 3.54 -2.28
CA THR A 82 14.07 4.70 -1.67
C THR A 82 13.59 5.97 -2.36
N LEU A 83 13.58 7.09 -1.63
CA LEU A 83 13.39 8.42 -2.19
C LEU A 83 14.74 9.11 -2.47
N GLY A 84 15.86 8.41 -2.26
CA GLY A 84 17.21 8.90 -2.54
C GLY A 84 17.88 9.63 -1.37
N SER A 85 17.25 9.67 -0.18
CA SER A 85 17.85 10.27 1.01
C SER A 85 17.37 9.58 2.28
N ARG A 86 18.31 9.12 3.13
CA ARG A 86 17.99 8.42 4.39
C ARG A 86 17.12 9.25 5.33
N LYS A 87 17.32 10.57 5.39
CA LYS A 87 16.48 11.46 6.21
C LYS A 87 15.05 11.54 5.66
N MET A 88 14.91 11.58 4.34
CA MET A 88 13.60 11.62 3.68
C MET A 88 12.87 10.31 3.88
N ASP A 89 13.56 9.21 3.62
CA ASP A 89 13.04 7.86 3.76
C ASP A 89 12.54 7.62 5.19
N SER A 90 13.30 8.07 6.20
CA SER A 90 12.89 7.99 7.60
C SER A 90 11.66 8.85 7.91
N TYR A 91 11.58 10.09 7.42
CA TYR A 91 10.42 10.94 7.65
C TYR A 91 9.14 10.36 7.01
N VAL A 92 9.27 9.87 5.79
CA VAL A 92 8.14 9.26 5.05
C VAL A 92 7.75 7.92 5.66
N LEU A 93 8.70 7.15 6.21
CA LEU A 93 8.41 5.95 7.00
C LEU A 93 7.48 6.27 8.17
N ASP A 94 7.76 7.32 8.95
CA ASP A 94 6.92 7.71 10.09
C ASP A 94 5.51 8.12 9.62
N ALA A 95 5.43 8.89 8.54
CA ALA A 95 4.15 9.29 7.94
C ALA A 95 3.35 8.08 7.40
N CYS A 96 4.03 7.09 6.81
CA CYS A 96 3.41 5.83 6.39
C CYS A 96 2.85 5.06 7.59
N ASN A 97 3.62 4.92 8.67
CA ASN A 97 3.14 4.25 9.88
C ASN A 97 1.92 4.95 10.47
N GLU A 98 1.90 6.29 10.46
CA GLU A 98 0.71 7.06 10.86
C GLU A 98 -0.50 6.72 9.98
N SER A 99 -0.34 6.70 8.66
CA SER A 99 -1.39 6.31 7.71
C SER A 99 -1.87 4.85 7.88
N ILE A 100 -0.96 3.92 8.21
CA ILE A 100 -1.25 2.51 8.53
C ILE A 100 -1.93 2.34 9.91
N ASN A 101 -1.81 3.31 10.80
CA ASN A 101 -2.53 3.25 12.08
C ASN A 101 -3.93 3.86 11.94
N LYS A 102 -4.07 4.95 11.17
CA LYS A 102 -5.31 5.73 11.03
C LYS A 102 -6.27 5.26 9.94
N ASN A 103 -5.82 4.40 9.03
CA ASN A 103 -6.56 3.99 7.83
C ASN A 103 -6.97 5.17 6.95
N MET A 104 -6.01 6.08 6.74
CA MET A 104 -6.23 7.29 5.98
C MET A 104 -5.06 7.54 5.03
N THR A 105 -5.40 7.83 3.78
CA THR A 105 -4.45 8.34 2.80
C THR A 105 -3.94 9.71 3.24
N LYS A 106 -2.70 10.03 2.85
CA LYS A 106 -2.07 11.30 3.19
C LYS A 106 -1.33 11.84 1.97
N ASN A 107 -1.38 13.14 1.77
CA ASN A 107 -0.45 13.84 0.90
C ASN A 107 0.51 14.60 1.80
N ILE A 108 1.82 14.47 1.55
CA ILE A 108 2.83 15.25 2.24
C ILE A 108 3.71 15.98 1.22
N SER A 109 4.16 17.17 1.60
CA SER A 109 5.06 18.00 0.82
C SER A 109 6.38 18.17 1.56
N ILE A 110 7.49 17.90 0.88
CA ILE A 110 8.84 18.06 1.40
C ILE A 110 9.53 19.19 0.64
N GLY A 111 9.89 20.25 1.36
CA GLY A 111 10.68 21.36 0.86
C GLY A 111 12.16 21.01 0.76
N LEU A 112 12.78 21.42 -0.35
CA LEU A 112 14.23 21.31 -0.60
C LEU A 112 14.95 22.66 -0.39
N ASP A 113 14.32 23.57 0.35
CA ASP A 113 14.91 24.84 0.77
C ASP A 113 14.97 24.92 2.30
N LYS A 114 15.92 25.72 2.80
CA LYS A 114 16.17 25.88 4.24
C LYS A 114 15.16 26.76 4.98
N ASN A 115 14.27 27.48 4.29
CA ASN A 115 13.59 28.66 4.84
C ASN A 115 12.06 28.65 4.75
N ASN A 116 11.42 27.69 4.08
CA ASN A 116 9.96 27.65 3.94
C ASN A 116 9.27 26.81 5.02
N LYS A 117 8.62 27.47 5.98
CA LYS A 117 7.80 26.83 7.04
C LYS A 117 6.45 26.27 6.56
N ILE A 118 6.20 26.22 5.26
CA ILE A 118 4.89 25.84 4.68
C ILE A 118 4.81 24.33 4.42
N TYR A 119 5.94 23.64 4.36
CA TYR A 119 6.01 22.21 4.04
C TYR A 119 5.97 21.33 5.29
N ASP A 120 5.49 20.10 5.14
CA ASP A 120 5.45 19.11 6.23
C ASP A 120 6.86 18.77 6.75
N TYR A 121 7.85 18.81 5.85
CA TYR A 121 9.25 18.61 6.19
C TYR A 121 10.17 19.45 5.30
N ASN A 122 11.31 19.89 5.83
CA ASN A 122 12.31 20.63 5.07
C ASN A 122 13.67 19.95 5.15
N MET A 123 14.35 19.92 4.01
CA MET A 123 15.70 19.44 3.89
C MET A 123 16.71 20.58 3.90
N ASP A 124 17.85 20.36 4.54
CA ASP A 124 18.99 21.28 4.52
C ASP A 124 19.78 21.23 3.20
N THR A 125 19.12 21.30 2.05
CA THR A 125 19.76 21.26 0.73
C THR A 125 19.69 22.61 0.02
N THR A 126 20.59 22.83 -0.93
CA THR A 126 20.63 24.04 -1.78
C THR A 126 19.96 23.83 -3.14
N CYS A 127 19.31 22.68 -3.34
CA CYS A 127 18.78 22.28 -4.64
C CYS A 127 17.49 23.03 -5.02
N GLY A 128 16.75 23.54 -4.03
CA GLY A 128 15.49 24.24 -4.22
C GLY A 128 14.37 23.35 -4.77
N GLY A 129 13.11 23.71 -4.45
CA GLY A 129 11.92 23.02 -4.95
C GLY A 129 11.17 22.20 -3.91
N VAL A 130 10.20 21.41 -4.37
CA VAL A 130 9.26 20.67 -3.52
C VAL A 130 9.06 19.27 -4.08
N ILE A 131 8.95 18.29 -3.19
CA ILE A 131 8.56 16.92 -3.51
C ILE A 131 7.20 16.67 -2.88
N ASN A 132 6.21 16.27 -3.68
CA ASN A 132 4.89 15.86 -3.18
C ASN A 132 4.77 14.35 -3.23
N ILE A 133 4.32 13.76 -2.13
CA ILE A 133 4.26 12.32 -1.92
C ILE A 133 2.85 11.96 -1.51
N PHE A 134 2.25 11.04 -2.25
CA PHE A 134 0.98 10.43 -1.91
C PHE A 134 1.24 9.12 -1.16
N ILE A 135 0.64 8.99 0.02
CA ILE A 135 0.74 7.82 0.89
C ILE A 135 -0.62 7.13 0.90
N GLU A 136 -0.62 5.88 0.47
CA GLU A 136 -1.80 5.03 0.40
C GLU A 136 -1.63 3.82 1.34
N PRO A 137 -2.39 3.73 2.44
CA PRO A 137 -2.35 2.56 3.31
C PRO A 137 -3.28 1.46 2.80
N PHE A 138 -2.84 0.22 2.95
CA PHE A 138 -3.55 -0.99 2.60
C PHE A 138 -3.70 -1.87 3.84
N TYR A 139 -4.94 -2.29 4.09
CA TYR A 139 -5.28 -3.17 5.20
C TYR A 139 -5.78 -4.47 4.63
N ASN A 140 -5.04 -5.54 4.92
CA ASN A 140 -5.41 -6.85 4.42
C ASN A 140 -6.24 -7.66 5.43
N SER A 141 -6.67 -7.04 6.54
CA SER A 141 -7.46 -7.68 7.59
C SER A 141 -8.97 -7.69 7.34
N GLN A 142 -9.45 -7.30 6.14
CA GLN A 142 -10.88 -7.40 5.83
C GLN A 142 -11.31 -8.87 5.86
N ARG A 143 -12.05 -9.20 6.92
CA ARG A 143 -12.60 -10.53 7.13
C ARG A 143 -14.08 -10.42 7.46
N ILE A 144 -14.82 -11.44 7.05
CA ILE A 144 -16.22 -11.61 7.44
C ILE A 144 -16.25 -12.65 8.55
N ILE A 145 -16.79 -12.28 9.69
CA ILE A 145 -17.03 -13.16 10.84
C ILE A 145 -18.51 -13.49 10.84
N ILE A 146 -18.84 -14.77 10.69
CA ILE A 146 -20.22 -15.26 10.66
C ILE A 146 -20.50 -16.03 11.93
N LEU A 147 -21.51 -15.58 12.67
CA LEU A 147 -22.11 -16.29 13.79
C LEU A 147 -23.27 -17.12 13.27
N THR A 148 -23.31 -18.41 13.57
CA THR A 148 -24.39 -19.32 13.16
C THR A 148 -24.70 -20.31 14.28
N GLU A 149 -25.89 -20.90 14.26
CA GLU A 149 -26.30 -21.95 15.21
C GLU A 149 -26.08 -23.37 14.64
N SER A 150 -25.79 -23.47 13.34
CA SER A 150 -25.69 -24.72 12.62
C SER A 150 -24.37 -24.85 11.89
N ASP A 151 -23.87 -26.08 11.82
CA ASP A 151 -22.71 -26.34 11.00
C ASP A 151 -23.01 -26.38 9.49
N ASP A 152 -24.24 -26.72 9.13
CA ASP A 152 -24.69 -26.92 7.75
C ASP A 152 -25.69 -25.84 7.31
N ASP A 153 -25.36 -24.56 7.57
CA ASP A 153 -26.19 -23.44 7.15
C ASP A 153 -26.01 -23.12 5.64
N GLU A 154 -27.10 -23.20 4.88
CA GLU A 154 -27.09 -22.97 3.42
C GLU A 154 -26.72 -21.52 3.06
N ILE A 155 -27.12 -20.54 3.88
CA ILE A 155 -26.78 -19.12 3.69
C ILE A 155 -25.26 -18.96 3.88
N TYR A 156 -24.69 -19.56 4.94
CA TYR A 156 -23.25 -19.60 5.14
C TYR A 156 -22.51 -20.19 3.93
N LEU A 157 -22.97 -21.33 3.41
CA LEU A 157 -22.34 -21.98 2.24
C LEU A 157 -22.36 -21.08 1.00
N ASN A 158 -23.44 -20.34 0.78
CA ASN A 158 -23.54 -19.40 -0.33
C ASN A 158 -22.65 -18.17 -0.14
N ILE A 159 -22.57 -17.62 1.09
CA ILE A 159 -21.63 -16.54 1.41
C ILE A 159 -20.19 -17.02 1.22
N LYS A 160 -19.86 -18.24 1.64
CA LYS A 160 -18.54 -18.84 1.49
C LYS A 160 -18.11 -18.91 0.02
N LYS A 161 -18.99 -19.37 -0.87
CA LYS A 161 -18.71 -19.39 -2.32
C LYS A 161 -18.35 -18.00 -2.85
N ILE A 162 -19.09 -16.98 -2.44
CA ILE A 162 -18.83 -15.59 -2.86
C ILE A 162 -17.51 -15.11 -2.27
N ALA A 163 -17.27 -15.34 -0.97
CA ALA A 163 -16.05 -14.97 -0.25
C ALA A 163 -14.79 -15.59 -0.90
N ASP A 164 -14.86 -16.86 -1.30
CA ASP A 164 -13.77 -17.57 -1.97
C ASP A 164 -13.45 -16.94 -3.34
N ILE A 165 -14.47 -16.52 -4.10
CA ILE A 165 -14.31 -15.85 -5.40
C ILE A 165 -13.60 -14.50 -5.23
N ILE A 166 -14.04 -13.70 -4.26
CA ILE A 166 -13.46 -12.36 -4.01
C ILE A 166 -12.22 -12.41 -3.10
N LYS A 167 -11.82 -13.60 -2.66
CA LYS A 167 -10.67 -13.87 -1.77
C LYS A 167 -10.73 -13.08 -0.44
N ILE A 168 -11.93 -12.98 0.15
CA ILE A 168 -12.12 -12.43 1.49
C ILE A 168 -11.99 -13.55 2.51
N ASN A 169 -11.30 -13.26 3.62
CA ASN A 169 -11.15 -14.21 4.72
C ASN A 169 -12.49 -14.38 5.47
N LEU A 170 -12.94 -15.63 5.64
CA LEU A 170 -14.19 -15.97 6.30
C LEU A 170 -13.91 -16.75 7.60
N LEU A 171 -14.33 -16.21 8.73
CA LEU A 171 -14.31 -16.92 10.01
C LEU A 171 -15.74 -17.30 10.38
N LYS A 172 -16.02 -18.60 10.48
CA LYS A 172 -17.27 -19.11 10.99
C LYS A 172 -17.13 -19.37 12.49
N ILE A 173 -18.14 -18.99 13.27
CA ILE A 173 -18.27 -19.31 14.69
C ILE A 173 -19.66 -19.93 14.89
N ASN A 174 -19.70 -21.19 15.30
CA ASN A 174 -20.94 -21.85 15.66
C ASN A 174 -21.24 -21.57 17.14
N THR A 175 -22.27 -20.79 17.43
CA THR A 175 -22.55 -20.28 18.79
C THR A 175 -23.15 -21.34 19.73
N GLU A 176 -23.58 -22.49 19.22
CA GLU A 176 -24.10 -23.59 20.04
C GLU A 176 -22.99 -24.41 20.71
N ASN A 177 -21.81 -24.48 20.08
CA ASN A 177 -20.69 -25.31 20.51
C ASN A 177 -19.40 -24.53 20.75
N GLU A 178 -19.28 -23.30 20.25
CA GLU A 178 -18.11 -22.44 20.42
C GLU A 178 -18.46 -21.17 21.19
N LYS A 179 -17.56 -20.76 22.10
CA LYS A 179 -17.68 -19.48 22.79
C LYS A 179 -17.08 -18.36 21.96
N LEU A 180 -17.85 -17.29 21.81
CA LEU A 180 -17.47 -16.12 21.03
C LEU A 180 -16.20 -15.46 21.58
N GLU A 181 -16.05 -15.39 22.90
CA GLU A 181 -14.90 -14.76 23.55
C GLU A 181 -13.61 -15.48 23.20
N GLU A 182 -13.60 -16.81 23.32
CA GLU A 182 -12.43 -17.65 23.06
C GLU A 182 -11.95 -17.51 21.61
N LYS A 183 -12.89 -17.47 20.65
CA LYS A 183 -12.56 -17.33 19.22
C LYS A 183 -12.08 -15.94 18.83
N LEU A 184 -12.57 -14.89 19.48
CA LEU A 184 -12.25 -13.51 19.11
C LEU A 184 -11.13 -12.88 19.95
N ASN A 185 -10.64 -13.54 21.00
CA ASN A 185 -9.61 -12.98 21.90
C ASN A 185 -8.36 -12.49 21.16
N ASP A 186 -7.77 -13.34 20.32
CA ASP A 186 -6.52 -13.03 19.61
C ASP A 186 -6.73 -12.39 18.23
N ILE A 187 -7.97 -12.02 17.91
CA ILE A 187 -8.33 -11.43 16.63
C ILE A 187 -8.45 -9.92 16.79
N ASP A 188 -7.62 -9.17 16.06
CA ASP A 188 -7.83 -7.74 15.84
C ASP A 188 -9.11 -7.56 15.02
N LEU A 189 -10.18 -7.11 15.67
CA LEU A 189 -11.50 -6.95 15.06
C LEU A 189 -11.56 -5.72 14.14
N LYS A 190 -10.53 -4.87 14.09
CA LYS A 190 -10.51 -3.69 13.23
C LYS A 190 -10.71 -4.08 11.76
N ASN A 191 -11.62 -3.38 11.10
CA ASN A 191 -12.03 -3.64 9.71
C ASN A 191 -12.62 -5.05 9.46
N SER A 192 -13.15 -5.71 10.50
CA SER A 192 -13.92 -6.95 10.34
C SER A 192 -15.40 -6.62 10.12
N TYR A 193 -16.09 -7.47 9.36
CA TYR A 193 -17.54 -7.38 9.16
C TYR A 193 -18.21 -8.56 9.86
N PHE A 194 -19.30 -8.30 10.57
CA PHE A 194 -20.05 -9.35 11.27
C PHE A 194 -21.36 -9.65 10.55
N ILE A 195 -21.66 -10.94 10.38
CA ILE A 195 -22.95 -11.42 9.91
C ILE A 195 -23.51 -12.35 10.98
N LEU A 196 -24.67 -12.00 11.52
CA LEU A 196 -25.41 -12.85 12.45
C LEU A 196 -26.41 -13.68 11.65
N LEU A 197 -26.21 -15.00 11.64
CA LEU A 197 -27.13 -16.03 11.13
C LEU A 197 -27.70 -16.83 12.30
N THR A 198 -27.90 -16.17 13.42
CA THR A 198 -28.50 -16.71 14.64
C THR A 198 -29.99 -16.33 14.68
N LYS A 199 -30.81 -17.05 15.46
CA LYS A 199 -32.22 -16.69 15.69
C LYS A 199 -32.62 -16.94 17.13
N ASN A 200 -31.69 -16.72 18.05
CA ASN A 200 -31.87 -16.96 19.48
C ASN A 200 -31.89 -15.66 20.29
N GLU A 201 -32.28 -15.79 21.55
CA GLU A 201 -32.35 -14.69 22.51
C GLU A 201 -30.99 -14.06 22.86
N LYS A 202 -29.88 -14.71 22.49
CA LYS A 202 -28.51 -14.23 22.77
C LYS A 202 -27.97 -13.28 21.70
N GLU A 203 -28.70 -12.97 20.64
CA GLU A 203 -28.23 -12.03 19.60
C GLU A 203 -27.82 -10.67 20.17
N ILE A 204 -28.59 -10.14 21.12
CA ILE A 204 -28.29 -8.87 21.78
C ILE A 204 -26.98 -8.96 22.58
N GLU A 205 -26.70 -10.12 23.18
CA GLU A 205 -25.46 -10.39 23.91
C GLU A 205 -24.26 -10.38 22.95
N TYR A 206 -24.36 -11.08 21.81
CA TYR A 206 -23.31 -11.10 20.78
C TYR A 206 -23.03 -9.71 20.23
N LEU A 207 -24.07 -8.96 19.85
CA LEU A 207 -23.93 -7.58 19.37
C LEU A 207 -23.29 -6.68 20.43
N SER A 208 -23.72 -6.79 21.68
CA SER A 208 -23.15 -6.02 22.80
C SER A 208 -21.68 -6.32 23.01
N TYR A 209 -21.28 -7.60 22.91
CA TYR A 209 -19.88 -8.01 23.02
C TYR A 209 -19.02 -7.44 21.88
N ILE A 210 -19.50 -7.54 20.63
CA ILE A 210 -18.81 -7.06 19.44
C ILE A 210 -18.61 -5.54 19.50
N LEU A 211 -19.68 -4.77 19.73
CA LEU A 211 -19.63 -3.31 19.77
C LEU A 211 -18.70 -2.79 20.88
N LYS A 212 -18.69 -3.42 22.05
CA LYS A 212 -17.78 -3.05 23.15
C LYS A 212 -16.30 -3.27 22.80
N ARG A 213 -15.97 -4.22 21.91
CA ARG A 213 -14.59 -4.45 21.46
C ARG A 213 -14.19 -3.52 20.32
N GLU A 214 -15.08 -3.21 19.40
CA GLU A 214 -14.79 -2.24 18.34
C GLU A 214 -14.51 -0.84 18.91
N HIS A 215 -15.27 -0.40 19.91
CA HIS A 215 -15.10 0.92 20.53
C HIS A 215 -13.98 1.02 21.58
N LYS A 216 -13.21 -0.05 21.81
CA LYS A 216 -12.12 -0.07 22.81
C LYS A 216 -10.80 0.51 22.29
N TYR A 217 -10.75 0.96 21.03
CA TYR A 217 -9.56 1.53 20.39
C TYR A 217 -9.88 2.79 19.60
#